data_AF-A0A919NM11-F1
#
_entry.id   AF-A0A919NM11-F1
#
_cell.length_a   1.000
_cell.length_b   1.000
_cell.length_c   1.000
_cell.angle_alpha   90.00
_cell.angle_beta   90.00
_cell.angle_gamma   90.00
#
_symmetry.space_group_name_H-M   'P 1'
#
loop_
_entity.id
_entity.type
_entity.pdbx_description
1 polymer ?
#
loop_
_entity_poly.entity_id
_entity_poly.type
_entity_poly.pdbx_seq_one_letter_code
_entity_poly.pdbx_strand_id
1 'polypeptide(L)'
;MNVADWAQTLSLPLVALALFASAVQTRAMVQQTRFSATQSRHVADSLAQNAQIALTRNQTDHRAEFFRDDPELLEWYLSSRGYPTSAYENNKRSLYVLTRMDIHQLNFLNYESGFLANEFWGAWKNVVVTDLEIPEFADLWPTVRTFYAPGFVAFCDSVLAARAAKPTNVATGGRVPKLA
;
A
#
# COMPACT_ATOMS: atom_id res chain seq x y z
N MET A 1 -59.23 44.23 29.15
CA MET A 1 -58.17 43.32 28.69
C MET A 1 -57.35 42.91 29.89
N ASN A 2 -57.30 41.62 30.18
CA ASN A 2 -56.69 41.10 31.40
C ASN A 2 -55.20 40.80 31.16
N VAL A 3 -54.35 40.89 32.20
CA VAL A 3 -52.89 40.68 32.09
C VAL A 3 -52.54 39.28 31.56
N ALA A 4 -53.45 38.32 31.76
CA ALA A 4 -53.37 36.95 31.22
C ALA A 4 -53.45 36.88 29.68
N ASP A 5 -54.23 37.75 29.04
CA ASP A 5 -54.35 37.77 27.57
C ASP A 5 -53.07 38.28 26.91
N TRP A 6 -52.39 39.25 27.55
CA TRP A 6 -51.10 39.75 27.09
C TRP A 6 -50.00 38.71 27.21
N ALA A 7 -49.99 37.95 28.32
CA ALA A 7 -49.04 36.86 28.52
C ALA A 7 -49.19 35.75 27.47
N GLN A 8 -50.42 35.36 27.12
CA GLN A 8 -50.67 34.39 26.05
C GLN A 8 -50.29 34.93 24.67
N THR A 9 -50.65 36.19 24.36
CA THR A 9 -50.36 36.81 23.06
C THR A 9 -48.85 37.03 22.84
N LEU A 10 -48.08 37.30 23.89
CA LEU A 10 -46.62 37.41 23.84
C LEU A 10 -45.90 36.05 23.85
N SER A 11 -46.51 35.00 24.42
CA SER A 11 -45.90 33.67 24.48
C SER A 11 -45.88 32.92 23.13
N LEU A 12 -46.90 33.11 22.29
CA LEU A 12 -46.99 32.50 20.96
C LEU A 12 -45.84 32.87 20.01
N PRO A 13 -45.49 34.16 19.81
CA PRO A 13 -44.36 34.53 18.96
C PRO A 13 -43.01 34.10 19.57
N LEU A 14 -42.87 34.07 20.90
CA LEU A 14 -41.68 33.55 21.56
C LEU A 14 -41.48 32.05 21.34
N VAL A 15 -42.55 31.25 21.44
CA VAL A 15 -42.50 29.81 21.15
C VAL A 15 -42.24 29.55 19.67
N ALA A 16 -42.85 30.32 18.77
CA ALA A 16 -42.61 30.22 17.33
C ALA A 16 -41.15 30.56 16.97
N LEU A 17 -40.57 31.61 17.58
CA LEU A 17 -39.17 31.97 17.41
C LEU A 17 -38.23 30.91 17.99
N ALA A 18 -38.55 30.33 19.15
CA ALA A 18 -37.78 29.23 19.73
C ALA A 18 -37.79 27.99 18.85
N LEU A 19 -38.95 27.62 18.29
CA LEU A 19 -39.07 26.50 17.35
C LEU A 19 -38.32 26.76 16.03
N PHE A 20 -38.39 27.98 15.52
CA PHE A 20 -37.65 28.37 14.32
C PHE A 20 -36.13 28.34 14.57
N ALA A 21 -35.67 28.89 15.69
CA ALA A 21 -34.27 28.83 16.10
C ALA A 21 -33.79 27.37 16.27
N SER A 22 -34.61 26.52 16.88
CA SER A 22 -34.33 25.09 17.04
C SER A 22 -34.29 24.36 15.69
N ALA A 23 -35.16 24.71 14.75
CA ALA A 23 -35.16 24.13 13.39
C ALA A 23 -33.91 24.54 12.60
N VAL A 24 -33.47 25.79 12.72
CA VAL A 24 -32.23 26.28 12.10
C VAL A 24 -31.00 25.62 12.72
N GLN A 25 -30.94 25.51 14.05
CA GLN A 25 -29.86 24.80 14.76
C GLN A 25 -29.80 23.32 14.35
N THR A 26 -30.94 22.64 14.22
CA THR A 26 -30.99 21.24 13.79
C THR A 26 -30.46 21.07 12.37
N ARG A 27 -30.79 21.99 11.45
CA ARG A 27 -30.25 21.96 10.08
C ARG A 27 -28.73 22.16 10.05
N ALA A 28 -28.21 23.11 10.83
CA ALA A 28 -26.78 23.33 10.96
C ALA A 28 -26.05 22.12 11.57
N MET A 29 -26.64 21.51 12.61
CA MET A 29 -26.09 20.32 13.26
C MET A 29 -26.08 19.10 12.32
N VAL A 30 -27.11 18.92 11.49
CA VAL A 30 -27.14 17.86 10.46
C VAL A 30 -26.06 18.08 9.39
N GLN A 31 -25.86 19.32 8.95
CA GLN A 31 -24.78 19.66 8.00
C GLN A 31 -23.39 19.41 8.60
N GLN A 32 -23.18 19.82 9.86
CA GLN A 32 -21.94 19.58 10.59
C GLN A 32 -21.69 18.08 10.81
N THR A 33 -22.71 17.32 11.19
CA THR A 33 -22.60 15.86 11.38
C THR A 33 -22.27 15.15 10.08
N ARG A 34 -22.85 15.58 8.95
CA ARG A 34 -22.49 15.04 7.62
C ARG A 34 -21.04 15.32 7.29
N PHE A 35 -20.55 16.53 7.57
CA PHE A 35 -19.15 16.88 7.35
C PHE A 35 -18.21 16.05 8.24
N SER A 36 -18.52 15.91 9.53
CA SER A 36 -17.76 15.07 10.47
C SER A 36 -17.82 13.58 10.14
N ALA A 37 -18.93 13.07 9.60
CA ALA A 37 -19.04 11.68 9.17
C ALA A 37 -18.17 11.40 7.93
N THR A 38 -18.15 12.32 6.96
CA THR A 38 -17.25 12.24 5.80
C THR A 38 -15.79 12.31 6.24
N GLN A 39 -15.46 13.22 7.15
CA GLN A 39 -14.11 13.34 7.72
C GLN A 39 -13.71 12.08 8.51
N SER A 40 -14.63 11.49 9.27
CA SER A 40 -14.38 10.26 10.04
C SER A 40 -14.11 9.05 9.13
N ARG A 41 -14.74 8.98 7.94
CA ARG A 41 -14.42 7.96 6.93
C ARG A 41 -12.99 8.13 6.40
N HIS A 42 -12.59 9.35 6.05
CA HIS A 42 -11.21 9.60 5.63
C HIS A 42 -10.17 9.26 6.72
N VAL A 43 -10.51 9.52 8.00
CA VAL A 43 -9.66 9.12 9.13
C VAL A 43 -9.61 7.61 9.30
N ALA A 44 -10.73 6.89 9.15
CA ALA A 44 -10.75 5.43 9.22
C ALA A 44 -9.95 4.79 8.06
N ASP A 45 -10.10 5.31 6.85
CA ASP A 45 -9.37 4.84 5.66
C ASP A 45 -7.85 5.05 5.81
N SER A 46 -7.44 6.23 6.29
CA SER A 46 -6.03 6.52 6.58
C SER A 46 -5.48 5.68 7.74
N LEU A 47 -6.29 5.37 8.76
CA LEU A 47 -5.87 4.51 9.86
C LEU A 47 -5.69 3.05 9.40
N ALA A 48 -6.61 2.53 8.59
CA ALA A 48 -6.49 1.20 7.99
C ALA A 48 -5.25 1.10 7.10
N GLN A 49 -4.95 2.14 6.32
CA GLN A 49 -3.75 2.21 5.51
C GLN A 49 -2.47 2.29 6.35
N ASN A 50 -2.45 3.12 7.40
CA ASN A 50 -1.30 3.21 8.31
C ASN A 50 -1.06 1.90 9.06
N ALA A 51 -2.12 1.19 9.45
CA ALA A 51 -2.01 -0.13 10.05
C ALA A 51 -1.38 -1.13 9.07
N GLN A 52 -1.81 -1.11 7.79
CA GLN A 52 -1.23 -1.95 6.74
C GLN A 52 0.26 -1.63 6.51
N ILE A 53 0.61 -0.35 6.41
CA ILE A 53 2.00 0.11 6.25
C ILE A 53 2.87 -0.32 7.43
N ALA A 54 2.35 -0.17 8.65
CA ALA A 54 3.06 -0.56 9.88
C ALA A 54 3.30 -2.07 9.95
N LEU A 55 2.31 -2.88 9.57
CA LEU A 55 2.44 -4.34 9.51
C LEU A 55 3.48 -4.78 8.48
N THR A 56 3.50 -4.16 7.29
CA THR A 56 4.50 -4.46 6.26
C THR A 56 5.90 -4.01 6.69
N ARG A 57 6.06 -2.79 7.24
CA ARG A 57 7.37 -2.28 7.68
C ARG A 57 8.00 -3.11 8.79
N ASN A 58 7.22 -3.53 9.79
CA ASN A 58 7.73 -4.28 10.94
C ASN A 58 8.36 -5.63 10.53
N GLN A 59 7.88 -6.24 9.45
CA GLN A 59 8.37 -7.53 8.99
C GLN A 59 9.68 -7.45 8.19
N THR A 60 9.99 -6.32 7.56
CA THR A 60 11.10 -6.23 6.60
C THR A 60 12.44 -5.94 7.28
N ASP A 61 12.45 -5.18 8.37
CA ASP A 61 13.68 -4.64 8.98
C ASP A 61 14.55 -5.70 9.69
N HIS A 62 14.01 -6.87 10.04
CA HIS A 62 14.72 -7.85 10.87
C HIS A 62 15.01 -9.20 10.20
N ARG A 63 14.44 -9.49 9.03
CA ARG A 63 14.54 -10.84 8.41
C ARG A 63 15.96 -11.22 8.00
N ALA A 64 16.72 -10.30 7.40
CA ALA A 64 18.05 -10.61 6.89
C ALA A 64 19.05 -10.94 8.02
N GLU A 65 18.95 -10.28 9.17
CA GLU A 65 19.81 -10.56 10.32
C GLU A 65 19.41 -11.83 11.06
N PHE A 66 18.11 -12.10 11.17
CA PHE A 66 17.57 -13.26 11.89
C PHE A 66 17.96 -14.59 11.23
N PHE A 67 18.14 -14.60 9.91
CA PHE A 67 18.44 -15.82 9.14
C PHE A 67 19.90 -15.91 8.67
N ARG A 68 20.77 -14.94 8.99
CA ARG A 68 22.13 -14.80 8.41
C ARG A 68 23.04 -16.02 8.65
N ASP A 69 22.88 -16.70 9.77
CA ASP A 69 23.73 -17.82 10.20
C ASP A 69 22.91 -19.06 10.62
N ASP A 70 21.63 -19.11 10.23
CA ASP A 70 20.72 -20.21 10.61
C ASP A 70 20.00 -20.79 9.38
N PRO A 71 20.63 -21.76 8.70
CA PRO A 71 20.08 -22.40 7.51
C PRO A 71 18.75 -23.12 7.75
N GLU A 72 18.61 -23.78 8.90
CA GLU A 72 17.41 -24.55 9.24
C GLU A 72 16.22 -23.62 9.45
N LEU A 73 16.45 -22.50 10.15
CA LEU A 73 15.42 -21.50 10.38
C LEU A 73 15.00 -20.79 9.09
N LEU A 74 15.94 -20.53 8.18
CA LEU A 74 15.63 -19.97 6.86
C LEU A 74 14.80 -20.94 6.02
N GLU A 75 15.17 -22.22 6.00
CA GLU A 75 14.41 -23.26 5.31
C GLU A 75 13.00 -23.41 5.89
N TRP A 76 12.88 -23.44 7.21
CA TRP A 76 11.58 -23.45 7.89
C TRP A 76 10.74 -22.22 7.56
N TYR A 77 11.34 -21.03 7.56
CA TYR A 77 10.67 -19.78 7.20
C TYR A 77 10.09 -19.81 5.78
N LEU A 78 10.87 -20.33 4.82
CA LEU A 78 10.46 -20.41 3.42
C LEU A 78 9.37 -21.49 3.21
N SER A 79 9.60 -22.69 3.73
CA SER A 79 8.68 -23.82 3.60
C SER A 79 7.33 -23.58 4.28
N SER A 80 7.32 -22.94 5.46
CA SER A 80 6.07 -22.57 6.16
C SER A 80 5.16 -21.61 5.38
N ARG A 81 5.71 -20.94 4.35
CA ARG A 81 4.98 -20.04 3.44
C ARG A 81 4.77 -20.64 2.05
N GLY A 82 5.14 -21.91 1.87
CA GLY A 82 5.01 -22.62 0.59
C GLY A 82 6.03 -22.22 -0.46
N TYR A 83 7.14 -21.57 -0.07
CA TYR A 83 8.22 -21.23 -1.00
C TYR A 83 9.13 -22.44 -1.26
N PRO A 84 9.65 -22.60 -2.49
CA PRO A 84 10.61 -23.64 -2.80
C PRO A 84 11.88 -23.44 -1.96
N THR A 85 12.36 -24.52 -1.34
CA THR A 85 13.61 -24.54 -0.59
C THR A 85 14.65 -25.39 -1.32
N SER A 86 15.92 -25.00 -1.17
CA SER A 86 17.05 -25.74 -1.72
C SER A 86 18.30 -25.49 -0.88
N ALA A 87 19.48 -25.40 -1.49
CA ALA A 87 20.73 -25.06 -0.80
C ALA A 87 20.63 -23.70 -0.11
N TYR A 88 21.31 -23.56 1.03
CA TYR A 88 21.27 -22.38 1.87
C TYR A 88 21.52 -21.06 1.10
N GLU A 89 22.50 -21.04 0.20
CA GLU A 89 22.80 -19.88 -0.64
C GLU A 89 21.63 -19.48 -1.56
N ASN A 90 20.91 -20.44 -2.10
CA ASN A 90 19.73 -20.18 -2.92
C ASN A 90 18.56 -19.69 -2.05
N ASN A 91 18.38 -20.27 -0.87
CA ASN A 91 17.37 -19.81 0.09
C ASN A 91 17.61 -18.35 0.50
N LYS A 92 18.87 -17.93 0.66
CA LYS A 92 19.23 -16.52 0.89
C LYS A 92 18.86 -15.62 -0.29
N ARG A 93 19.06 -16.07 -1.53
CA ARG A 93 18.62 -15.33 -2.73
C ARG A 93 17.10 -15.21 -2.78
N SER A 94 16.37 -16.30 -2.51
CA SER A 94 14.91 -16.27 -2.41
C SER A 94 14.43 -15.30 -1.34
N LEU A 95 15.06 -15.30 -0.16
CA LEU A 95 14.78 -14.34 0.91
C LEU A 95 15.03 -12.89 0.46
N TYR A 96 16.13 -12.63 -0.23
CA TYR A 96 16.44 -11.32 -0.78
C TYR A 96 15.33 -10.85 -1.75
N VAL A 97 14.93 -11.69 -2.69
CA VAL A 97 13.85 -11.38 -3.64
C VAL A 97 12.55 -11.07 -2.90
N LEU A 98 12.14 -11.93 -1.95
CA LEU A 98 10.94 -11.71 -1.14
C LEU A 98 10.97 -10.36 -0.41
N THR A 99 12.10 -10.06 0.23
CA THR A 99 12.29 -8.79 0.95
C THR A 99 12.19 -7.59 0.02
N ARG A 100 12.79 -7.67 -1.18
CA ARG A 100 12.71 -6.61 -2.19
C ARG A 100 11.29 -6.41 -2.69
N MET A 101 10.58 -7.50 -2.98
CA MET A 101 9.20 -7.45 -3.43
C MET A 101 8.25 -6.87 -2.36
N ASP A 102 8.47 -7.16 -1.08
CA ASP A 102 7.74 -6.54 0.03
C ASP A 102 7.93 -5.00 0.03
N ILE A 103 9.17 -4.53 -0.17
CA ILE A 103 9.47 -3.08 -0.26
C ILE A 103 8.84 -2.46 -1.51
N HIS A 104 8.92 -3.15 -2.66
CA HIS A 104 8.31 -2.67 -3.89
C HIS A 104 6.79 -2.52 -3.77
N GLN A 105 6.11 -3.52 -3.18
CA GLN A 105 4.69 -3.42 -2.90
C GLN A 105 4.40 -2.25 -1.96
N LEU A 106 5.16 -2.12 -0.86
CA LEU A 106 4.92 -1.04 0.10
C LEU A 106 4.98 0.33 -0.58
N ASN A 107 6.00 0.55 -1.42
CA ASN A 107 6.16 1.81 -2.14
C ASN A 107 5.09 2.01 -3.22
N PHE A 108 4.66 0.94 -3.89
CA PHE A 108 3.52 0.99 -4.83
C PHE A 108 2.23 1.40 -4.11
N LEU A 109 1.92 0.81 -2.95
CA LEU A 109 0.73 1.15 -2.17
C LEU A 109 0.79 2.59 -1.62
N ASN A 110 1.97 3.05 -1.21
CA ASN A 110 2.19 4.44 -0.81
C ASN A 110 1.97 5.42 -1.99
N TYR A 111 2.33 5.02 -3.21
CA TYR A 111 2.06 5.80 -4.41
C TYR A 111 0.56 5.85 -4.73
N GLU A 112 -0.12 4.70 -4.76
CA GLU A 112 -1.56 4.61 -5.05
C GLU A 112 -2.43 5.38 -4.04
N SER A 113 -1.97 5.49 -2.79
CA SER A 113 -2.63 6.28 -1.75
C SER A 113 -2.29 7.77 -1.76
N GLY A 114 -1.39 8.21 -2.66
CA GLY A 114 -0.93 9.60 -2.76
C GLY A 114 0.06 10.03 -1.67
N PHE A 115 0.55 9.12 -0.85
CA PHE A 115 1.57 9.40 0.17
C PHE A 115 2.98 9.55 -0.45
N LEU A 116 3.28 8.76 -1.49
CA LEU A 116 4.53 8.87 -2.24
C LEU A 116 4.32 9.74 -3.48
N ALA A 117 5.05 10.87 -3.55
CA ALA A 117 4.96 11.77 -4.70
C ALA A 117 5.39 11.10 -6.01
N ASN A 118 4.84 11.59 -7.13
CA ASN A 118 4.97 10.95 -8.43
C ASN A 118 6.43 10.93 -8.93
N GLU A 119 7.23 11.94 -8.60
CA GLU A 119 8.66 11.98 -8.94
C GLU A 119 9.46 10.86 -8.24
N PHE A 120 9.15 10.59 -6.97
CA PHE A 120 9.81 9.52 -6.21
C PHE A 120 9.35 8.15 -6.67
N TRP A 121 8.05 8.02 -6.97
CA TRP A 121 7.53 6.81 -7.60
C TRP A 121 8.17 6.56 -8.96
N GLY A 122 8.32 7.58 -9.81
CA GLY A 122 8.97 7.45 -11.12
C GLY A 122 10.39 6.90 -11.02
N ALA A 123 11.18 7.41 -10.07
CA ALA A 123 12.52 6.88 -9.79
C ALA A 123 12.47 5.44 -9.26
N TRP A 124 11.59 5.15 -8.30
CA TRP A 124 11.46 3.83 -7.70
C TRP A 124 10.93 2.77 -8.68
N LYS A 125 10.01 3.16 -9.56
CA LYS A 125 9.46 2.31 -10.63
C LYS A 125 10.57 1.75 -11.50
N ASN A 126 11.60 2.55 -11.82
CA ASN A 126 12.75 2.06 -12.57
C ASN A 126 13.51 0.97 -11.81
N VAL A 127 13.64 1.10 -10.48
CA VAL A 127 14.24 0.05 -9.63
C VAL A 127 13.42 -1.23 -9.70
N VAL A 128 12.08 -1.16 -9.59
CA VAL A 128 11.23 -2.35 -9.69
C VAL A 128 11.37 -3.01 -11.07
N VAL A 129 11.39 -2.21 -12.14
CA VAL A 129 11.56 -2.75 -13.50
C VAL A 129 12.91 -3.45 -13.65
N THR A 130 14.00 -2.83 -13.20
CA THR A 130 15.34 -3.45 -13.26
C THR A 130 15.42 -4.71 -12.40
N ASP A 131 14.83 -4.72 -11.21
CA ASP A 131 14.83 -5.93 -10.37
C ASP A 131 14.04 -7.08 -11.04
N LEU A 132 12.91 -6.79 -11.71
CA LEU A 132 12.13 -7.78 -12.46
C LEU A 132 12.84 -8.30 -13.74
N GLU A 133 13.91 -7.64 -14.19
CA GLU A 133 14.78 -8.16 -15.26
C GLU A 133 15.74 -9.25 -14.77
N ILE A 134 16.01 -9.31 -13.46
CA ILE A 134 16.87 -10.31 -12.84
C ILE A 134 16.16 -11.69 -12.88
N PRO A 135 16.83 -12.77 -13.33
CA PRO A 135 16.23 -14.10 -13.42
C PRO A 135 15.59 -14.58 -12.12
N GLU A 136 16.26 -14.39 -10.98
CA GLU A 136 15.75 -14.82 -9.68
C GLU A 136 14.39 -14.21 -9.31
N PHE A 137 14.12 -12.96 -9.73
CA PHE A 137 12.82 -12.33 -9.52
C PHE A 137 11.76 -12.94 -10.43
N ALA A 138 12.09 -13.13 -11.72
CA ALA A 138 11.17 -13.70 -12.69
C ALA A 138 10.81 -15.16 -12.38
N ASP A 139 11.77 -15.95 -11.91
CA ASP A 139 11.59 -17.37 -11.57
C ASP A 139 10.73 -17.53 -10.30
N LEU A 140 10.93 -16.65 -9.31
CA LEU A 140 10.18 -16.71 -8.06
C LEU A 140 8.78 -16.09 -8.17
N TRP A 141 8.59 -15.09 -9.05
CA TRP A 141 7.36 -14.32 -9.20
C TRP A 141 6.08 -15.16 -9.34
N PRO A 142 6.01 -16.19 -10.20
CA PRO A 142 4.82 -17.03 -10.35
C PRO A 142 4.35 -17.65 -9.03
N THR A 143 5.28 -17.96 -8.12
CA THR A 143 5.00 -18.58 -6.82
C THR A 143 4.55 -17.54 -5.80
N VAL A 144 5.15 -16.34 -5.81
CA VAL A 144 4.97 -15.36 -4.74
C VAL A 144 3.86 -14.34 -5.02
N ARG A 145 3.44 -14.17 -6.28
CA ARG A 145 2.47 -13.13 -6.68
C ARG A 145 1.13 -13.22 -5.94
N THR A 146 0.75 -14.40 -5.45
CA THR A 146 -0.50 -14.63 -4.71
C THR A 146 -0.55 -13.94 -3.34
N PHE A 147 0.60 -13.56 -2.79
CA PHE A 147 0.71 -12.90 -1.48
C PHE A 147 0.63 -11.37 -1.58
N TYR A 148 0.63 -10.83 -2.79
CA TYR A 148 0.67 -9.39 -3.03
C TYR A 148 -0.67 -8.82 -3.47
N ALA A 149 -0.84 -7.51 -3.29
CA ALA A 149 -2.05 -6.78 -3.63
C ALA A 149 -2.32 -6.85 -5.15
N PRO A 150 -3.58 -7.03 -5.59
CA PRO A 150 -3.91 -7.21 -7.00
C PRO A 150 -3.39 -6.11 -7.94
N GLY A 151 -3.40 -4.85 -7.49
CA GLY A 151 -2.88 -3.73 -8.29
C GLY A 151 -1.37 -3.81 -8.52
N PHE A 152 -0.61 -4.21 -7.49
CA PHE A 152 0.82 -4.41 -7.60
C PHE A 152 1.14 -5.64 -8.48
N VAL A 153 0.36 -6.72 -8.34
CA VAL A 153 0.48 -7.91 -9.20
C VAL A 153 0.28 -7.54 -10.67
N ALA A 154 -0.79 -6.80 -10.99
CA ALA A 154 -1.06 -6.35 -12.35
C ALA A 154 0.06 -5.47 -12.91
N PHE A 155 0.64 -4.60 -12.07
CA PHE A 155 1.81 -3.81 -12.44
C PHE A 155 3.01 -4.69 -12.78
N CYS A 156 3.41 -5.62 -11.90
CA CYS A 156 4.55 -6.51 -12.14
C CYS A 156 4.34 -7.44 -13.35
N ASP A 157 3.15 -8.01 -13.51
CA ASP A 157 2.77 -8.84 -14.66
C ASP A 157 2.90 -8.04 -15.96
N SER A 158 2.50 -6.76 -15.98
CA SER A 158 2.65 -5.90 -17.17
C SER A 158 4.11 -5.67 -17.55
N VAL A 159 5.00 -5.52 -16.56
CA VAL A 159 6.45 -5.32 -16.78
C VAL A 159 7.08 -6.60 -17.33
N LEU A 160 6.78 -7.76 -16.74
CA LEU A 160 7.29 -9.05 -17.17
C LEU A 160 6.77 -9.44 -18.57
N ALA A 161 5.51 -9.14 -18.88
CA ALA A 161 4.95 -9.34 -20.22
C ALA A 161 5.65 -8.46 -21.28
N ALA A 162 5.91 -7.18 -20.94
CA ALA A 162 6.64 -6.28 -21.83
C ALA A 162 8.09 -6.74 -22.08
N ARG A 163 8.74 -7.38 -21.09
CA ARG A 163 10.05 -8.03 -21.25
C ARG A 163 9.96 -9.21 -22.22
N ALA A 164 8.99 -10.11 -22.06
CA ALA A 164 8.82 -11.28 -22.92
C ALA A 164 8.56 -10.89 -24.40
N ALA A 165 7.98 -9.71 -24.63
CA ALA A 165 7.71 -9.17 -25.96
C ALA A 165 8.90 -8.44 -26.62
N LYS A 166 9.97 -8.11 -25.87
CA LYS A 166 11.18 -7.50 -26.45
C LYS A 166 11.99 -8.58 -27.17
N PRO A 167 12.30 -8.44 -28.47
CA PRO A 167 13.16 -9.39 -29.15
C PRO A 167 14.56 -9.37 -28.51
N THR A 168 15.02 -10.53 -28.06
CA THR A 168 16.39 -10.73 -27.62
C THR A 168 17.31 -10.49 -28.81
N ASN A 169 17.82 -9.26 -28.96
CA ASN A 169 18.97 -9.03 -29.82
C ASN A 169 20.16 -9.75 -29.18
N VAL A 170 20.34 -11.02 -29.54
CA VAL A 170 21.58 -11.75 -29.30
C VAL A 170 22.63 -11.09 -30.17
N ALA A 171 23.24 -10.04 -29.62
CA ALA A 171 24.43 -9.43 -30.20
C ALA A 171 25.56 -10.47 -30.11
N THR A 172 25.87 -11.03 -31.28
CA THR A 172 27.02 -11.87 -31.58
C THR A 172 28.31 -11.31 -30.99
N GLY A 173 29.07 -12.20 -30.35
CA GLY A 173 30.44 -12.08 -29.85
C GLY A 173 31.25 -10.86 -30.28
N GLY A 174 31.40 -9.90 -29.37
CA GLY A 174 32.50 -8.94 -29.36
C GLY A 174 33.60 -9.43 -28.43
N ARG A 175 34.68 -9.99 -28.99
CA ARG A 175 35.94 -10.21 -28.26
C ARG A 175 36.40 -8.89 -27.64
N VAL A 176 36.54 -8.85 -26.31
CA VAL A 176 37.30 -7.81 -25.61
C VAL A 176 38.76 -7.94 -26.05
N PRO A 177 39.42 -6.89 -26.60
CA PRO A 177 40.85 -6.94 -26.84
C PRO A 177 41.58 -6.93 -25.49
N LYS A 178 42.47 -7.91 -25.28
CA LYS A 178 43.46 -7.83 -24.20
C LYS A 178 44.36 -6.63 -24.49
N LEU A 179 44.39 -5.67 -23.57
CA LEU A 179 45.43 -4.65 -23.53
C LEU A 179 46.76 -5.34 -23.23
N ALA A 180 47.75 -5.08 -24.08
CA ALA A 180 49.16 -5.44 -23.90
C ALA A 180 49.88 -4.33 -23.13
#